data_AF-A0A7R7HVP5-F1
#
_entry.id   AF-A0A7R7HVP5-F1
#
_cell.length_a   1.000
_cell.length_b   1.000
_cell.length_c   1.000
_cell.angle_alpha   90.00
_cell.angle_beta   90.00
_cell.angle_gamma   90.00
#
_symmetry.space_group_name_H-M   'P 1'
#
loop_
_entity.id
_entity.type
_entity.pdbx_description
1 polymer ?
#
loop_
_entity_poly.entity_id
_entity_poly.type
_entity_poly.pdbx_seq_one_letter_code
_entity_poly.pdbx_strand_id
1 'polypeptide(L)'
;MIPFAIITLAFLLCFRLTCYYYRKAYYRSFWQSPPACAVSEPHKKYSGETRFPLIVQNFHRYFFYIAILISLINTYDAVLAFHGKGGGFGFGLGNIILVGNVVCLWIYTLSCHSCRNITAGRLNHFSRHPVRHKLWMWVSVLNARHMMWAWITLGTLMLTDAYIGLVASGTLTDLRFVH
;
A
#
# COMPACT_ATOMS: atom_id res chain seq x y z
N MET A 1 13.87 9.21 -21.45
CA MET A 1 13.77 8.02 -20.58
C MET A 1 12.60 8.24 -19.63
N ILE A 2 11.61 7.35 -19.59
CA ILE A 2 10.51 7.47 -18.61
C ILE A 2 11.10 7.11 -17.24
N PRO A 3 11.04 8.00 -16.24
CA PRO A 3 11.53 7.70 -14.90
C PRO A 3 10.77 6.50 -14.33
N PHE A 4 11.50 5.55 -13.75
CA PHE A 4 10.92 4.37 -13.09
C PHE A 4 9.88 4.76 -12.00
N ALA A 5 10.07 5.92 -11.39
CA ALA A 5 9.14 6.52 -10.44
C ALA A 5 7.72 6.73 -11.00
N ILE A 6 7.57 7.14 -12.28
CA ILE A 6 6.26 7.38 -12.88
C ILE A 6 5.49 6.06 -13.07
N ILE A 7 6.21 5.02 -13.49
CA ILE A 7 5.62 3.69 -13.71
C ILE A 7 5.18 3.08 -12.38
N THR A 8 6.06 3.11 -11.38
CA THR A 8 5.75 2.58 -10.04
C THR A 8 4.61 3.34 -9.36
N LEU A 9 4.58 4.68 -9.49
CA LEU A 9 3.49 5.51 -8.98
C LEU A 9 2.14 5.11 -9.60
N ALA A 10 2.09 4.88 -10.91
CA ALA A 10 0.85 4.49 -11.59
C ALA A 10 0.31 3.15 -11.04
N PHE A 11 1.17 2.14 -10.87
CA PHE A 11 0.76 0.85 -10.31
C PHE A 11 0.34 0.94 -8.84
N LEU A 12 1.07 1.70 -8.02
CA LEU A 12 0.72 1.92 -6.61
C LEU A 12 -0.59 2.70 -6.46
N LEU A 13 -0.85 3.65 -7.37
CA LEU A 13 -2.13 4.36 -7.43
C LEU A 13 -3.27 3.41 -7.80
N CYS A 14 -3.10 2.59 -8.83
CA CYS A 14 -4.09 1.57 -9.20
C CYS A 14 -4.35 0.58 -8.05
N PHE A 15 -3.32 0.16 -7.32
CA PHE A 15 -3.47 -0.67 -6.12
C PHE A 15 -4.35 0.01 -5.06
N ARG A 16 -4.16 1.32 -4.82
CA ARG A 16 -5.00 2.10 -3.90
C ARG A 16 -6.44 2.21 -4.42
N LEU A 17 -6.63 2.65 -5.67
CA LEU A 17 -7.97 2.87 -6.26
C LEU A 17 -8.80 1.58 -6.35
N THR A 18 -8.14 0.43 -6.44
CA THR A 18 -8.82 -0.88 -6.45
C THR A 18 -9.04 -1.47 -5.06
N CYS A 19 -8.58 -0.81 -4.00
CA CYS A 19 -8.70 -1.32 -2.64
C CYS A 19 -10.15 -1.26 -2.12
N TYR A 20 -10.50 -2.20 -1.24
CA TYR A 20 -11.81 -2.30 -0.57
C TYR A 20 -12.27 -0.98 0.07
N TYR A 21 -11.33 -0.19 0.64
CA TYR A 21 -11.65 1.12 1.21
C TYR A 21 -12.20 2.09 0.16
N TYR A 22 -11.49 2.25 -0.96
CA TYR A 22 -11.91 3.12 -2.06
C TYR A 22 -13.15 2.58 -2.77
N ARG A 23 -13.25 1.26 -2.94
CA ARG A 23 -14.48 0.60 -3.40
C ARG A 23 -15.69 1.04 -2.58
N LYS A 24 -15.61 0.98 -1.24
CA LYS A 24 -16.72 1.42 -0.37
C LYS A 24 -17.12 2.87 -0.62
N ALA A 25 -16.15 3.76 -0.86
CA ALA A 25 -16.42 5.15 -1.20
C ALA A 25 -17.18 5.25 -2.53
N TYR A 26 -16.69 4.61 -3.60
CA TYR A 26 -17.31 4.66 -4.94
C TYR A 26 -18.72 4.07 -4.95
N TYR A 27 -18.91 2.95 -4.23
CA TYR A 27 -20.20 2.29 -4.13
C TYR A 27 -21.26 3.15 -3.43
N ARG A 28 -20.86 3.94 -2.43
CA ARG A 28 -21.78 4.83 -1.72
C ARG A 28 -22.02 6.14 -2.45
N SER A 29 -20.96 6.74 -3.04
CA SER A 29 -21.07 8.05 -3.69
C SER A 29 -21.70 7.98 -5.07
N PHE A 30 -21.36 6.97 -5.87
CA PHE A 30 -21.80 6.86 -7.27
C PHE A 30 -22.88 5.79 -7.48
N TRP A 31 -22.85 4.71 -6.69
CA TRP A 31 -23.79 3.58 -6.81
C TRP A 31 -24.86 3.55 -5.72
N GLN A 32 -24.82 4.49 -4.76
CA GLN A 32 -25.75 4.60 -3.63
C GLN A 32 -26.11 3.23 -3.01
N SER A 33 -25.13 2.33 -2.86
CA SER A 33 -25.35 0.96 -2.41
C SER A 33 -24.30 0.52 -1.37
N PRO A 34 -24.69 0.26 -0.11
CA PRO A 34 -26.02 0.49 0.46
C PRO A 34 -26.25 2.00 0.71
N PRO A 35 -27.47 2.52 0.50
CA PRO A 35 -27.83 3.87 0.91
C PRO A 35 -27.93 3.95 2.44
N ALA A 36 -28.11 5.15 2.99
CA ALA A 36 -28.38 5.31 4.41
C ALA A 36 -29.70 4.61 4.80
N CYS A 37 -29.82 4.15 6.05
CA CYS A 37 -30.98 3.37 6.51
C CYS A 37 -32.34 4.07 6.32
N ALA A 38 -32.36 5.39 6.16
CA ALA A 38 -33.57 6.18 5.92
C ALA A 38 -33.89 6.44 4.44
N VAL A 39 -33.04 6.00 3.51
CA VAL A 39 -33.16 6.26 2.08
C VAL A 39 -33.48 4.95 1.35
N SER A 40 -34.56 4.94 0.57
CA SER A 40 -34.94 3.78 -0.23
C SER A 40 -33.86 3.44 -1.25
N GLU A 41 -33.61 2.14 -1.46
CA GLU A 41 -32.64 1.69 -2.46
C GLU A 41 -33.08 2.09 -3.88
N PRO A 42 -32.29 2.92 -4.59
CA PRO A 42 -32.65 3.34 -5.94
C PRO A 42 -32.50 2.20 -6.96
N HIS A 43 -31.73 1.17 -6.64
CA HIS A 43 -31.40 0.08 -7.55
C HIS A 43 -32.34 -1.12 -7.39
N LYS A 44 -33.10 -1.43 -8.44
CA LYS A 44 -33.93 -2.66 -8.52
C LYS A 44 -33.13 -3.95 -8.68
N LYS A 45 -31.89 -3.87 -9.21
CA LYS A 45 -30.99 -5.01 -9.44
C LYS A 45 -29.56 -4.63 -9.11
N TYR A 46 -28.85 -5.49 -8.40
CA TYR A 46 -27.44 -5.31 -8.07
C TYR A 46 -26.56 -5.85 -9.20
N SER A 47 -25.92 -4.96 -9.96
CA SER A 47 -24.91 -5.35 -10.98
C SER A 47 -23.51 -5.59 -10.38
N GLY A 48 -23.25 -5.06 -9.18
CA GLY A 48 -21.99 -5.21 -8.47
C GLY A 48 -20.73 -4.93 -9.31
N GLU A 49 -19.71 -5.77 -9.10
CA GLU A 49 -18.38 -5.71 -9.76
C GLU A 49 -18.35 -6.38 -11.15
N THR A 50 -19.51 -6.71 -11.73
CA THR A 50 -19.56 -7.43 -13.02
C THR A 50 -19.62 -6.50 -14.24
N ARG A 51 -19.79 -5.20 -14.03
CA ARG A 51 -19.95 -4.20 -15.11
C ARG A 51 -18.93 -3.08 -14.96
N PHE A 52 -18.50 -2.52 -16.10
CA PHE A 52 -17.68 -1.31 -16.13
C PHE A 52 -18.42 -0.15 -15.43
N PRO A 53 -17.75 0.66 -14.58
CA PRO A 53 -16.31 0.67 -14.26
C PRO A 53 -15.90 -0.21 -13.06
N LEU A 54 -16.85 -0.78 -12.31
CA LEU A 54 -16.59 -1.51 -11.07
C LEU A 54 -15.86 -2.84 -11.26
N ILE A 55 -15.84 -3.38 -12.48
CA ILE A 55 -15.05 -4.56 -12.83
C ILE A 55 -13.55 -4.37 -12.58
N VAL A 56 -13.06 -3.12 -12.63
CA VAL A 56 -11.65 -2.80 -12.40
C VAL A 56 -11.22 -3.17 -10.96
N GLN A 57 -12.16 -3.16 -10.02
CA GLN A 57 -11.92 -3.49 -8.61
C GLN A 57 -11.46 -4.95 -8.43
N ASN A 58 -11.88 -5.87 -9.32
CA ASN A 58 -11.44 -7.26 -9.29
C ASN A 58 -9.94 -7.41 -9.56
N PHE A 59 -9.31 -6.43 -10.22
CA PHE A 59 -7.87 -6.46 -10.49
C PHE A 59 -7.01 -6.14 -9.27
N HIS A 60 -7.60 -5.75 -8.13
CA HIS A 60 -6.85 -5.47 -6.90
C HIS A 60 -5.90 -6.60 -6.52
N ARG A 61 -6.31 -7.86 -6.75
CA ARG A 61 -5.46 -9.02 -6.50
C ARG A 61 -4.18 -9.02 -7.34
N TYR A 62 -4.23 -8.59 -8.59
CA TYR A 62 -3.04 -8.50 -9.45
C TYR A 62 -2.18 -7.31 -9.08
N PHE A 63 -2.80 -6.16 -8.80
CA PHE A 63 -2.08 -4.99 -8.30
C PHE A 63 -1.39 -5.24 -6.95
N PHE A 64 -1.95 -6.11 -6.11
CA PHE A 64 -1.30 -6.55 -4.87
C PHE A 64 0.03 -7.25 -5.12
N TYR A 65 0.11 -8.16 -6.10
CA TYR A 65 1.36 -8.83 -6.43
C TYR A 65 2.41 -7.85 -6.98
N ILE A 66 1.97 -6.88 -7.80
CA ILE A 66 2.84 -5.82 -8.30
C ILE A 66 3.30 -4.91 -7.15
N ALA A 67 2.43 -4.58 -6.20
CA ALA A 67 2.76 -3.77 -5.04
C ALA A 67 3.81 -4.46 -4.13
N ILE A 68 3.75 -5.79 -3.98
CA ILE A 68 4.79 -6.57 -3.31
C ILE A 68 6.12 -6.42 -4.05
N LEU A 69 6.14 -6.59 -5.38
CA LEU A 69 7.34 -6.44 -6.19
C LEU A 69 7.96 -5.05 -6.02
N ILE A 70 7.15 -3.99 -6.12
CA ILE A 70 7.59 -2.62 -5.93
C ILE A 70 8.11 -2.39 -4.50
N SER A 71 7.46 -2.98 -3.48
CA SER A 71 7.92 -2.88 -2.09
C SER A 71 9.28 -3.56 -1.89
N LEU A 72 9.53 -4.69 -2.55
CA LEU A 72 10.84 -5.35 -2.53
C LEU A 72 11.92 -4.48 -3.18
N ILE A 73 11.63 -3.87 -4.33
CA ILE A 73 12.56 -2.95 -5.00
C ILE A 73 12.87 -1.75 -4.11
N ASN A 74 11.85 -1.10 -3.52
CA ASN A 74 12.06 0.01 -2.58
C ASN A 74 12.86 -0.41 -1.33
N THR A 75 12.70 -1.66 -0.87
CA THR A 75 13.49 -2.19 0.24
C THR A 75 14.96 -2.33 -0.17
N TYR A 76 15.22 -2.84 -1.38
CA TYR A 76 16.57 -2.95 -1.93
C TYR A 76 17.22 -1.57 -2.08
N ASP A 77 16.51 -0.60 -2.63
CA ASP A 77 16.98 0.78 -2.79
C ASP A 77 17.25 1.45 -1.44
N ALA A 78 16.40 1.21 -0.43
CA ALA A 78 16.62 1.70 0.93
C ALA A 78 17.87 1.09 1.58
N VAL A 79 18.19 -0.17 1.32
CA VAL A 79 19.43 -0.81 1.81
C VAL A 79 20.66 -0.26 1.07
N LEU A 80 20.54 -0.06 -0.24
CA LEU A 80 21.60 0.56 -1.04
C LEU A 80 21.89 2.01 -0.61
N ALA A 81 20.88 2.76 -0.15
CA ALA A 81 21.04 4.13 0.32
C ALA A 81 22.00 4.27 1.54
N PHE A 82 22.25 3.18 2.27
CA PHE A 82 23.25 3.13 3.33
C PHE A 82 24.68 3.01 2.81
N HIS A 83 24.92 2.78 1.52
CA HIS A 83 26.26 2.76 0.95
C HIS A 83 26.66 4.18 0.51
N GLY A 84 27.70 4.72 1.14
CA GLY A 84 28.27 6.02 0.81
C GLY A 84 29.07 5.99 -0.50
N LYS A 85 29.32 7.18 -1.08
CA LYS A 85 30.06 7.35 -2.35
C LYS A 85 31.49 6.77 -2.32
N GLY A 86 32.07 6.54 -1.14
CA GLY A 86 33.39 5.93 -0.96
C GLY A 86 33.38 4.42 -0.69
N GLY A 87 32.23 3.74 -0.80
CA GLY A 87 32.10 2.30 -0.49
C GLY A 87 31.93 1.97 1.01
N GLY A 88 31.91 2.99 1.89
CA GLY A 88 31.64 2.85 3.33
C GLY A 88 30.16 2.92 3.71
N PHE A 89 29.85 2.71 4.99
CA PHE A 89 28.49 2.81 5.53
C PHE A 89 28.14 4.28 5.84
N GLY A 90 27.26 4.86 5.03
CA GLY A 90 26.76 6.21 5.20
C GLY A 90 25.38 6.22 5.84
N PHE A 91 25.23 6.92 6.96
CA PHE A 91 23.95 7.07 7.65
C PHE A 91 23.56 8.55 7.74
N GLY A 92 22.29 8.85 7.54
CA GLY A 92 21.80 10.22 7.47
C GLY A 92 20.30 10.29 7.62
N LEU A 93 19.77 11.50 7.68
CA LEU A 93 18.35 11.77 7.80
C LEU A 93 17.57 11.17 6.61
N GLY A 94 18.12 11.24 5.39
CA GLY A 94 17.53 10.60 4.22
C GLY A 94 17.30 9.10 4.39
N ASN A 95 18.22 8.37 5.05
CA ASN A 95 18.06 6.94 5.32
C ASN A 95 16.91 6.67 6.30
N ILE A 96 16.76 7.49 7.34
CA ILE A 96 15.66 7.35 8.31
C ILE A 96 14.31 7.55 7.61
N ILE A 97 14.22 8.59 6.77
CA ILE A 97 13.00 8.90 6.01
C ILE A 97 12.66 7.77 5.03
N LEU A 98 13.65 7.28 4.27
CA LEU A 98 13.50 6.17 3.33
C LEU A 98 13.05 4.88 4.01
N VAL A 99 13.73 4.46 5.08
CA VAL A 99 13.37 3.25 5.83
C VAL A 99 12.00 3.40 6.46
N GLY A 100 11.69 4.55 7.05
CA GLY A 100 10.37 4.84 7.60
C GLY A 100 9.26 4.70 6.55
N ASN A 101 9.48 5.21 5.33
CA ASN A 101 8.55 5.06 4.22
C ASN A 101 8.37 3.60 3.80
N VAL A 102 9.46 2.85 3.62
CA VAL A 102 9.43 1.44 3.23
C VAL A 102 8.71 0.58 4.27
N VAL A 103 8.97 0.81 5.56
CA VAL A 103 8.26 0.11 6.65
C VAL A 103 6.77 0.41 6.60
N CYS A 104 6.38 1.68 6.45
CA CYS A 104 4.97 2.05 6.33
C CYS A 104 4.34 1.39 5.09
N LEU A 105 5.05 1.35 3.96
CA LEU A 105 4.60 0.73 2.71
C LEU A 105 4.35 -0.78 2.88
N TRP A 106 5.23 -1.49 3.59
CA TRP A 106 5.04 -2.90 3.95
C TRP A 106 3.83 -3.11 4.85
N ILE A 107 3.66 -2.30 5.90
CA ILE A 107 2.51 -2.41 6.80
C ILE A 107 1.20 -2.19 6.03
N TYR A 108 1.16 -1.19 5.14
CA TYR A 108 -0.01 -0.96 4.29
C TYR A 108 -0.29 -2.13 3.35
N THR A 109 0.75 -2.67 2.69
CA THR A 109 0.61 -3.81 1.78
C THR A 109 0.13 -5.07 2.52
N LEU A 110 0.74 -5.40 3.67
CA LEU A 110 0.38 -6.59 4.46
C LEU A 110 -0.97 -6.47 5.18
N SER A 111 -1.44 -5.26 5.47
CA SER A 111 -2.75 -5.03 6.10
C SER A 111 -3.94 -5.18 5.13
N CYS A 112 -3.72 -5.43 3.85
CA CYS A 112 -4.83 -5.50 2.88
C CYS A 112 -5.70 -6.77 3.03
N HIS A 113 -6.93 -6.69 2.50
CA HIS A 113 -7.84 -7.84 2.46
C HIS A 113 -7.31 -8.99 1.59
N SER A 114 -6.57 -8.70 0.53
CA SER A 114 -5.93 -9.72 -0.31
C SER A 114 -4.94 -10.56 0.49
N CYS A 115 -4.10 -9.93 1.33
CA CYS A 115 -3.15 -10.63 2.20
C CYS A 115 -3.86 -11.50 3.24
N ARG A 116 -4.95 -10.99 3.83
CA ARG A 116 -5.80 -11.76 4.75
C ARG A 116 -6.40 -13.00 4.08
N ASN A 117 -6.86 -12.87 2.84
CA ASN A 117 -7.38 -13.99 2.06
C ASN A 117 -6.28 -14.97 1.64
N ILE A 118 -5.06 -14.52 1.38
CA ILE A 118 -3.94 -15.42 1.04
C ILE A 118 -3.50 -16.23 2.28
N THR A 119 -3.49 -15.63 3.47
CA THR A 119 -3.00 -16.27 4.70
C THR A 119 -3.95 -17.34 5.27
N ALA A 120 -5.27 -17.16 5.16
CA ALA A 120 -6.25 -18.14 5.63
C ALA A 120 -7.33 -18.57 4.62
N GLY A 121 -7.19 -18.21 3.36
CA GLY A 121 -8.14 -18.60 2.32
C GLY A 121 -8.27 -20.12 2.24
N ARG A 122 -9.52 -20.60 2.23
CA ARG A 122 -9.88 -22.03 2.12
C ARG A 122 -9.41 -22.91 3.29
N LEU A 123 -9.11 -22.33 4.46
CA LEU A 123 -8.88 -23.12 5.68
C LEU A 123 -10.22 -23.61 6.25
N ASN A 124 -10.38 -24.93 6.31
CA ASN A 124 -11.57 -25.57 6.90
C ASN A 124 -11.36 -25.99 8.38
N HIS A 125 -10.10 -26.06 8.84
CA HIS A 125 -9.75 -26.47 10.20
C HIS A 125 -8.59 -25.59 10.74
N PHE A 126 -8.89 -24.71 11.70
CA PHE A 126 -7.88 -23.82 12.29
C PHE A 126 -6.91 -24.54 13.23
N SER A 127 -7.40 -25.55 13.96
CA SER A 127 -6.60 -26.33 14.92
C SER A 127 -5.46 -27.12 14.26
N ARG A 128 -5.66 -27.60 13.03
CA ARG A 128 -4.64 -28.36 12.26
C ARG A 128 -3.59 -27.47 11.59
N HIS A 129 -3.81 -26.15 11.54
CA HIS A 129 -2.90 -25.19 10.90
C HIS A 129 -2.63 -23.98 11.80
N PRO A 130 -2.03 -24.19 12.99
CA PRO A 130 -1.85 -23.13 14.00
C PRO A 130 -1.00 -21.96 13.49
N VAL A 131 0.01 -22.22 12.66
CA VAL A 131 0.88 -21.18 12.09
C VAL A 131 0.11 -20.26 11.14
N ARG A 132 -0.69 -20.82 10.22
CA ARG A 132 -1.51 -20.04 9.30
C ARG A 132 -2.59 -19.24 10.03
N HIS A 133 -3.23 -19.86 11.02
CA HIS A 133 -4.19 -19.18 11.88
C HIS A 133 -3.55 -18.01 12.62
N LYS A 134 -2.35 -18.20 13.20
CA LYS A 134 -1.61 -17.13 13.87
C LYS A 134 -1.28 -15.99 12.91
N LEU A 135 -0.73 -16.27 11.73
CA LEU A 135 -0.45 -15.24 10.71
C LEU A 135 -1.71 -14.48 10.30
N TRP A 136 -2.82 -15.19 10.10
CA TRP A 136 -4.10 -14.56 9.78
C TRP A 136 -4.61 -13.67 10.91
N MET A 137 -4.41 -14.04 12.17
CA MET A 137 -4.75 -13.18 13.31
C MET A 137 -3.96 -11.87 13.28
N TRP A 138 -2.64 -11.92 13.07
CA TRP A 138 -1.81 -10.73 12.93
C TRP A 138 -2.27 -9.83 11.77
N VAL A 139 -2.49 -10.43 10.59
CA VAL A 139 -2.98 -9.69 9.42
C VAL A 139 -4.37 -9.12 9.68
N SER A 140 -5.24 -9.83 10.40
CA SER A 140 -6.59 -9.35 10.75
C SER A 140 -6.54 -8.12 11.68
N VAL A 141 -5.62 -8.11 12.65
CA VAL A 141 -5.39 -6.95 13.53
C VAL A 141 -4.89 -5.75 12.71
N LEU A 142 -3.92 -5.96 11.82
CA LEU A 142 -3.43 -4.90 10.94
C LEU A 142 -4.51 -4.38 9.98
N ASN A 143 -5.31 -5.29 9.42
CA ASN A 143 -6.40 -4.99 8.48
C ASN A 143 -7.48 -4.10 9.10
N ALA A 144 -7.78 -4.25 10.39
CA ALA A 144 -8.72 -3.37 11.08
C ALA A 144 -8.33 -1.88 11.00
N ARG A 145 -7.04 -1.58 10.87
CA ARG A 145 -6.49 -0.23 10.72
C ARG A 145 -5.96 0.06 9.32
N HIS A 146 -6.35 -0.73 8.31
CA HIS A 146 -5.84 -0.60 6.94
C HIS A 146 -6.02 0.81 6.37
N MET A 147 -7.17 1.45 6.62
CA MET A 147 -7.43 2.83 6.20
C MET A 147 -6.43 3.82 6.81
N MET A 148 -6.12 3.69 8.10
CA MET A 148 -5.12 4.53 8.78
C MET A 148 -3.75 4.39 8.13
N TRP A 149 -3.31 3.15 7.87
CA TRP A 149 -2.04 2.88 7.19
C TRP A 149 -2.01 3.41 5.75
N ALA A 150 -3.15 3.45 5.06
CA ALA A 150 -3.25 4.04 3.71
C ALA A 150 -2.92 5.56 3.71
N TRP A 151 -3.38 6.29 4.73
CA TRP A 151 -3.11 7.71 4.89
C TRP A 151 -1.68 7.97 5.38
N ILE A 152 -1.20 7.20 6.36
CA ILE A 152 0.18 7.30 6.85
C ILE A 152 1.17 7.06 5.71
N THR A 153 0.96 6.02 4.89
CA THR A 153 1.83 5.76 3.74
C THR A 153 1.78 6.87 2.70
N LEU A 154 0.62 7.48 2.47
CA LEU A 154 0.52 8.60 1.53
C LEU A 154 1.33 9.81 2.05
N GLY A 155 1.17 10.15 3.33
CA GLY A 155 1.91 11.26 3.95
C GLY A 155 3.41 11.02 3.96
N THR A 156 3.85 9.82 4.37
CA THR A 156 5.29 9.47 4.38
C THR A 156 5.87 9.42 2.97
N LEU A 157 5.12 8.97 1.97
CA LEU A 157 5.56 8.99 0.56
C LEU A 157 5.76 10.42 0.07
N MET A 158 4.78 11.29 0.26
CA MET A 158 4.89 12.70 -0.11
C MET A 158 6.06 13.39 0.61
N LEU A 159 6.28 13.09 1.89
CA LEU A 159 7.42 13.60 2.65
C LEU A 159 8.75 13.10 2.08
N THR A 160 8.84 11.83 1.71
CA THR A 160 10.05 11.22 1.15
C THR A 160 10.38 11.81 -0.21
N ASP A 161 9.38 11.92 -1.10
CA ASP A 161 9.54 12.51 -2.43
C ASP A 161 9.94 13.99 -2.35
N ALA A 162 9.32 14.75 -1.45
CA ALA A 162 9.67 16.14 -1.22
C ALA A 162 11.10 16.29 -0.67
N TYR A 163 11.48 15.45 0.30
CA TYR A 163 12.82 15.48 0.89
C TYR A 163 13.90 15.14 -0.15
N ILE A 164 13.73 14.03 -0.87
CA ILE A 164 14.68 13.61 -1.91
C ILE A 164 14.74 14.63 -3.05
N GLY A 165 13.59 15.18 -3.45
CA GLY A 165 13.52 16.24 -4.45
C GLY A 165 14.30 17.50 -4.05
N LEU A 166 14.17 17.94 -2.80
CA LEU A 166 14.89 19.11 -2.27
C LEU A 166 16.40 18.86 -2.11
N VAL A 167 16.79 17.64 -1.73
CA VAL A 167 18.21 17.25 -1.69
C VAL A 167 18.79 17.18 -3.10
N ALA A 168 18.05 16.62 -4.06
CA ALA A 168 18.48 16.52 -5.45
C ALA A 168 18.56 17.88 -6.15
N SER A 169 17.70 18.84 -5.81
CA SER A 169 17.76 20.22 -6.31
C SER A 169 18.87 21.06 -5.67
N GLY A 170 19.56 20.52 -4.65
CA GLY A 170 20.58 21.24 -3.88
C GLY A 170 20.01 22.31 -2.94
N THR A 171 18.68 22.38 -2.77
CA THR A 171 18.02 23.33 -1.86
C THR A 171 18.27 22.93 -0.40
N LEU A 172 18.35 21.63 -0.12
CA LEU A 172 18.74 21.08 1.17
C LEU A 172 20.03 20.27 1.04
N THR A 173 20.91 20.40 2.02
CA THR A 173 22.01 19.47 2.21
C THR A 173 21.53 18.27 3.02
N ASP A 174 21.83 17.06 2.55
CA ASP A 174 21.49 15.84 3.27
C ASP A 174 22.26 15.80 4.60
N LEU A 175 21.52 15.73 5.71
CA LEU A 175 22.06 15.69 7.06
C LEU A 175 22.66 14.30 7.30
N ARG A 176 23.97 14.19 7.13
CA ARG A 176 24.74 12.96 7.39
C ARG A 176 25.14 12.90 8.85
N PHE A 177 24.85 11.76 9.49
CA PHE A 177 25.30 11.45 10.84
C PHE A 177 26.57 10.60 10.83
N VAL A 178 26.73 9.76 9.79
CA VAL A 178 27.91 8.92 9.56
C VAL A 178 28.27 9.03 8.07
N HIS A 179 29.57 9.23 7.80
CA HIS A 179 30.13 9.41 6.46
C HIS A 179 30.73 8.13 5.90
#